data_AF-A0A4Q3SGL3-F1
#
_entry.id   AF-A0A4Q3SGL3-F1
#
_cell.length_a   1.000
_cell.length_b   1.000
_cell.length_c   1.000
_cell.angle_alpha   90.00
_cell.angle_beta   90.00
_cell.angle_gamma   90.00
#
_symmetry.space_group_name_H-M   'P 1'
#
loop_
_entity.id
_entity.type
_entity.pdbx_description
1 polymer ?
#
loop_
_entity_poly.entity_id
_entity_poly.type
_entity_poly.pdbx_seq_one_letter_code
_entity_poly.pdbx_strand_id
1 'polypeptide(L)'
;MLPTPSGSVIVGEKIDKIDELKNDSACIVVSRHEGIVYKRVQKNGRSKDKLTLVSDNPIYHPYTVRSEDVLEMWQAQMVISKANQQQRWDMGQLATIVSDLQSQVVSLKKKMN
;
A
#
# COMPACT_ATOMS: atom_id res chain seq x y z
N MET A 1 4.49 1.84 2.48
CA MET A 1 4.05 1.18 1.23
C MET A 1 5.29 0.93 0.42
N LEU A 2 5.92 -0.24 0.43
CA LEU A 2 6.94 -0.52 -0.59
C LEU A 2 6.21 -0.48 -1.93
N PRO A 3 6.54 0.40 -2.90
CA PRO A 3 7.87 0.94 -3.25
C PRO A 3 8.25 2.32 -2.67
N THR A 4 7.39 2.99 -1.91
CA THR A 4 7.70 4.23 -1.17
C THR A 4 8.52 3.94 0.10
N PRO A 5 9.78 4.41 0.17
CA PRO A 5 10.62 4.23 1.36
C PRO A 5 10.02 4.89 2.61
N SER A 6 10.32 4.31 3.78
CA SER A 6 9.99 4.94 5.06
C SER A 6 10.74 6.26 5.21
N GLY A 7 10.04 7.31 5.64
CA GLY A 7 10.62 8.65 5.79
C GLY A 7 10.55 9.52 4.53
N SER A 8 10.00 9.01 3.42
CA SER A 8 9.65 9.82 2.25
C SER A 8 8.53 10.80 2.55
N VAL A 9 8.51 11.91 1.82
CA VAL A 9 7.44 12.91 1.82
C VAL A 9 6.53 12.67 0.62
N ILE A 10 5.22 12.69 0.84
CA ILE A 10 4.22 12.52 -0.21
C ILE A 10 3.54 13.87 -0.43
N VAL A 11 3.54 14.36 -1.66
CA VAL A 11 2.81 15.55 -2.08
C VAL A 11 1.51 15.09 -2.71
N GLY A 12 0.39 15.53 -2.13
CA GLY A 12 -0.94 15.16 -2.59
C GLY A 12 -1.74 16.35 -3.10
N GLU A 13 -2.67 16.09 -4.01
CA GLU A 13 -3.71 17.02 -4.45
C GLU A 13 -5.06 16.58 -3.87
N LYS A 14 -5.80 17.51 -3.28
CA LYS A 14 -7.09 17.19 -2.65
C LYS A 14 -8.09 16.75 -3.70
N ILE A 15 -8.82 15.68 -3.41
CA ILE A 15 -9.88 15.17 -4.28
C ILE A 15 -11.22 15.59 -3.69
N ASP A 16 -11.98 16.39 -4.42
CA ASP A 16 -13.33 16.79 -4.00
C ASP A 16 -14.39 15.73 -4.36
N LYS A 17 -14.19 15.02 -5.47
CA LYS A 17 -15.11 13.99 -5.95
C LYS A 17 -14.38 12.67 -6.16
N ILE A 18 -14.67 11.71 -5.27
CA ILE A 18 -14.14 10.34 -5.32
C ILE A 18 -14.43 9.66 -6.67
N ASP A 19 -15.55 10.00 -7.31
CA ASP A 19 -15.94 9.46 -8.62
C ASP A 19 -14.93 9.80 -9.75
N GLU A 20 -14.16 10.88 -9.63
CA GLU A 20 -13.16 11.29 -10.64
C GLU A 20 -11.83 10.54 -10.48
N LEU A 21 -11.59 9.94 -9.31
CA LEU A 21 -10.36 9.20 -9.04
C LEU A 21 -10.28 7.92 -9.88
N LYS A 22 -9.14 7.67 -10.55
CA LYS A 22 -8.93 6.40 -11.26
C LYS A 22 -8.73 5.26 -10.26
N ASN A 23 -9.23 4.07 -10.57
CA ASN A 23 -8.94 2.89 -9.75
C ASN A 23 -7.43 2.65 -9.69
N ASP A 24 -6.99 2.14 -8.54
CA ASP A 24 -5.59 1.84 -8.23
C ASP A 24 -4.68 3.09 -8.11
N SER A 25 -5.29 4.27 -7.94
CA SER A 25 -4.57 5.49 -7.63
C SER A 25 -4.00 5.45 -6.21
N ALA A 26 -2.73 5.83 -6.07
CA ALA A 26 -2.12 6.01 -4.77
C ALA A 26 -2.68 7.27 -4.11
N CYS A 27 -3.26 7.13 -2.92
CA CYS A 27 -3.93 8.21 -2.22
C CYS A 27 -3.54 8.24 -0.75
N ILE A 28 -3.53 9.45 -0.20
CA ILE A 28 -3.58 9.66 1.24
C ILE A 28 -5.06 9.68 1.62
N VAL A 29 -5.46 8.82 2.54
CA VAL A 29 -6.84 8.68 3.03
C VAL A 29 -6.83 9.05 4.50
N VAL A 30 -7.60 10.06 4.87
CA VAL A 30 -7.86 10.44 6.25
C VAL A 30 -9.23 9.88 6.62
N SER A 31 -9.30 9.01 7.62
CA SER A 31 -10.54 8.36 8.01
C SER A 31 -10.77 8.38 9.52
N ARG A 32 -12.03 8.24 9.93
CA ARG A 32 -12.43 8.25 11.34
C ARG A 32 -11.82 7.11 12.16
N HIS A 33 -11.62 5.94 11.55
CA HIS A 33 -11.24 4.71 12.25
C HIS A 33 -9.80 4.26 11.97
N GLU A 34 -9.28 4.49 10.77
CA GLU A 34 -7.93 4.05 10.37
C GLU A 34 -6.87 5.14 10.52
N GLY A 35 -7.28 6.37 10.87
CA GLY A 35 -6.40 7.54 10.88
C GLY A 35 -5.98 7.94 9.47
N ILE A 36 -4.70 8.30 9.32
CA ILE A 36 -4.11 8.74 8.05
C ILE A 36 -3.30 7.60 7.45
N VAL A 37 -3.72 7.12 6.28
CA VAL A 37 -3.05 6.02 5.57
C VAL A 37 -2.69 6.41 4.14
N TYR A 38 -1.60 5.88 3.62
CA TYR A 38 -1.24 5.99 2.20
C TYR A 38 -1.50 4.64 1.53
N LYS A 39 -2.54 4.57 0.68
CA LYS A 39 -3.10 3.34 0.07
C LYS A 39 -3.47 3.49 -1.39
N ARG A 40 -3.45 2.38 -2.13
CA ARG A 40 -4.10 2.29 -3.44
C ARG A 40 -5.60 2.23 -3.20
N VAL A 41 -6.35 3.10 -3.87
CA VAL A 41 -7.80 3.14 -3.73
C VAL A 41 -8.45 2.44 -4.92
N GLN A 42 -9.28 1.45 -4.64
CA GLN A 42 -10.11 0.78 -5.63
C GLN A 42 -11.58 1.03 -5.32
N LYS A 43 -12.28 1.68 -6.24
CA LYS A 43 -13.71 1.94 -6.18
C LYS A 43 -14.47 0.70 -6.65
N ASN A 44 -15.55 0.36 -5.94
CA ASN A 44 -16.44 -0.69 -6.38
C ASN A 44 -17.51 -0.12 -7.32
N GLY A 45 -17.51 -0.57 -8.58
CA GLY A 45 -18.45 -0.07 -9.60
C GLY A 45 -19.93 -0.36 -9.31
N ARG A 46 -20.24 -1.34 -8.45
CA ARG A 46 -21.62 -1.65 -8.02
C ARG A 46 -22.01 -0.99 -6.71
N SER A 47 -21.03 -0.62 -5.87
CA SER A 47 -21.22 -0.17 -4.49
C SER A 47 -20.41 1.11 -4.28
N LYS A 48 -21.00 2.27 -4.60
CA LYS A 48 -20.33 3.58 -4.48
C LYS A 48 -20.06 4.01 -3.03
N ASP A 49 -20.67 3.33 -2.07
CA ASP A 49 -20.55 3.54 -0.64
C ASP A 49 -19.29 2.92 -0.03
N LYS A 50 -18.51 2.15 -0.80
CA LYS A 50 -17.33 1.44 -0.28
C LYS A 50 -16.09 1.65 -1.16
N LEU A 51 -14.96 1.80 -0.50
CA LEU A 51 -13.63 1.86 -1.10
C LEU A 51 -12.78 0.72 -0.56
N THR A 52 -12.08 0.02 -1.44
CA THR A 52 -11.08 -0.97 -1.05
C THR A 52 -9.71 -0.29 -1.02
N LEU A 53 -9.05 -0.36 0.13
CA LEU A 53 -7.70 0.16 0.34
C LEU A 53 -6.71 -1.00 0.20
N VAL A 54 -5.85 -0.92 -0.82
CA VAL A 54 -4.87 -1.95 -1.15
C VAL A 54 -3.47 -1.45 -0.80
N SER A 55 -2.67 -2.36 -0.23
CA SER A 55 -1.28 -2.12 0.12
C SER A 55 -0.37 -2.52 -1.04
N ASP A 56 0.57 -1.66 -1.44
CA ASP A 56 1.67 -2.06 -2.34
C ASP A 56 2.63 -3.06 -1.65
N ASN A 57 2.59 -3.17 -0.31
CA ASN A 57 3.27 -4.24 0.41
C ASN A 57 2.33 -5.46 0.59
N PRO A 58 2.61 -6.61 -0.05
CA PRO A 58 1.70 -7.76 -0.14
C PRO A 58 1.45 -8.47 1.20
N ILE A 59 2.27 -8.23 2.24
CA ILE A 59 2.02 -8.82 3.57
C ILE A 59 0.75 -8.24 4.22
N TYR A 60 0.32 -7.06 3.80
CA TYR A 60 -0.87 -6.39 4.31
C TYR A 60 -2.06 -6.68 3.38
N HIS A 61 -3.06 -7.36 3.92
CA HIS A 61 -4.26 -7.70 3.18
C HIS A 61 -5.08 -6.44 2.83
N PRO A 62 -5.72 -6.39 1.65
CA PRO A 62 -6.70 -5.36 1.34
C PRO A 62 -7.85 -5.35 2.34
N TYR A 63 -8.40 -4.17 2.59
CA TYR A 63 -9.59 -4.00 3.45
C TYR A 63 -10.50 -2.91 2.90
N THR A 64 -11.77 -2.95 3.28
CA THR A 64 -12.80 -2.02 2.80
C THR A 64 -13.15 -0.99 3.86
N VAL A 65 -13.34 0.25 3.44
CA VAL A 65 -13.85 1.35 4.26
C VAL A 65 -15.12 1.89 3.62
N ARG A 66 -16.06 2.39 4.44
CA ARG A 66 -17.23 3.11 3.92
C ARG A 66 -16.81 4.51 3.50
N SER A 67 -17.38 5.00 2.40
CA SER A 67 -17.09 6.34 1.88
C SER A 67 -17.44 7.44 2.89
N GLU A 68 -18.43 7.22 3.76
CA GLU A 68 -18.83 8.14 4.85
C GLU A 68 -17.80 8.26 5.99
N ASP A 69 -16.94 7.24 6.15
CA ASP A 69 -15.90 7.22 7.19
C ASP A 69 -14.62 7.93 6.72
N VAL A 70 -14.53 8.27 5.42
CA VAL A 70 -13.44 9.03 4.83
C VAL A 70 -13.70 10.53 5.00
N LEU A 71 -12.84 11.18 5.76
CA LEU A 71 -12.91 12.62 6.05
C LEU A 71 -12.27 13.44 4.94
N GLU A 72 -11.11 12.98 4.47
CA GLU A 72 -10.37 13.60 3.37
C GLU A 72 -9.67 12.55 2.52
N MET A 73 -9.51 12.87 1.24
CA MET A 73 -8.73 12.05 0.32
C MET A 73 -7.90 12.93 -0.59
N TRP A 74 -6.64 12.54 -0.77
CA TRP A 74 -5.68 13.29 -1.57
C TRP A 74 -4.98 12.34 -2.54
N GLN A 75 -5.02 12.64 -3.83
CA GLN A 75 -4.29 11.87 -4.85
C GLN A 75 -2.80 12.18 -4.72
N ALA A 76 -1.95 11.16 -4.59
CA ALA A 76 -0.52 11.38 -4.58
C ALA A 76 -0.04 11.82 -5.97
N GLN A 77 0.61 12.99 -6.02
CA GLN A 77 1.19 13.55 -7.24
C GLN A 77 2.69 13.31 -7.31
N MET A 78 3.38 13.40 -6.16
CA MET A 78 4.82 13.21 -6.08
C MET A 78 5.24 12.49 -4.80
N VAL A 79 6.32 11.74 -4.89
CA VAL A 79 7.00 11.12 -3.75
C VAL A 79 8.44 11.63 -3.73
N ILE A 80 8.82 12.28 -2.64
CA ILE A 80 10.16 12.84 -2.43
C ILE A 80 10.88 11.96 -1.40
N SER A 81 11.93 11.29 -1.83
CA SER A 81 12.76 10.43 -0.97
C SER A 81 14.01 11.17 -0.50
N LYS A 82 14.43 10.93 0.75
CA LYS A 82 15.65 11.55 1.29
C LYS A 82 16.89 10.94 0.64
N ALA A 83 17.77 11.77 0.09
CA ALA A 83 18.98 11.33 -0.61
C ALA A 83 19.91 10.43 0.23
N ASN A 84 20.00 10.67 1.54
CA ASN A 84 20.90 9.94 2.44
C ASN A 84 20.24 8.72 3.11
N GLN A 85 18.95 8.47 2.85
CA GLN A 85 18.30 7.20 3.22
C GLN A 85 18.37 6.26 2.01
N GLN A 86 19.57 5.83 1.64
CA GLN A 86 19.68 4.59 0.87
C GLN A 86 19.00 3.50 1.71
N GLN A 87 18.08 2.74 1.10
CA GLN A 87 17.61 1.49 1.68
C GLN A 87 18.83 0.58 1.83
N ARG A 88 19.47 0.65 2.99
CA ARG A 88 20.49 -0.31 3.37
C ARG A 88 19.72 -1.58 3.68
N TRP A 89 19.57 -2.42 2.67
CA TRP A 89 19.15 -3.79 2.89
C TRP A 89 20.16 -4.39 3.86
N ASP A 90 19.71 -4.66 5.07
CA ASP A 90 20.55 -5.37 6.02
C ASP A 90 20.84 -6.74 5.42
N MET A 91 22.12 -7.08 5.27
CA MET A 91 22.54 -8.36 4.72
C MET A 91 21.97 -9.53 5.54
N GLY A 92 21.72 -9.30 6.84
CA GLY A 92 21.00 -10.25 7.68
C GLY A 92 19.58 -10.51 7.19
N GLN A 93 18.83 -9.47 6.86
CA GLN A 93 17.46 -9.61 6.32
C GLN A 93 17.45 -10.31 4.95
N LEU A 94 18.41 -10.00 4.07
CA LEU A 94 18.53 -10.68 2.78
C LEU A 94 18.83 -12.18 2.93
N ALA A 95 19.73 -12.55 3.84
CA ALA A 95 20.05 -13.94 4.11
C ALA A 95 18.84 -14.72 4.63
N THR A 96 18.05 -14.12 5.54
CA THR A 96 16.82 -14.74 6.07
C THR A 96 15.79 -14.96 4.96
N ILE A 97 15.55 -13.95 4.10
CA ILE A 97 14.60 -14.08 2.98
C ILE A 97 15.03 -15.19 2.02
N VAL A 98 16.32 -15.28 1.68
CA VAL A 98 16.84 -16.34 0.81
C VAL A 98 16.70 -17.72 1.45
N SER A 99 16.99 -17.84 2.75
CA SER A 99 16.83 -19.09 3.51
C SER A 99 15.36 -19.54 3.55
N ASP A 100 14.43 -18.62 3.80
CA ASP A 100 13.00 -18.91 3.83
C ASP A 100 12.49 -19.36 2.46
N LEU A 101 12.93 -18.70 1.38
CA LEU A 101 12.61 -19.12 0.01
C LEU A 101 13.17 -20.51 -0.31
N GLN A 102 14.41 -20.82 0.08
CA GLN A 102 14.98 -22.16 -0.09
C GLN A 102 14.15 -23.22 0.64
N SER A 103 13.78 -22.95 1.90
CA SER A 103 12.94 -23.84 2.70
C SER A 103 11.58 -24.10 2.04
N GLN A 104 10.92 -23.04 1.56
CA GLN A 104 9.63 -23.16 0.87
C GLN A 104 9.74 -24.00 -0.41
N VAL A 105 10.77 -23.79 -1.23
CA VAL A 105 11.00 -24.59 -2.45
C VAL A 105 11.25 -26.07 -2.14
N VAL A 106 12.02 -26.36 -1.09
CA VAL A 106 12.26 -27.74 -0.64
C VAL A 106 10.94 -28.39 -0.18
N SER A 107 10.13 -27.66 0.58
CA SER A 107 8.84 -28.15 1.06
C SER A 107 7.85 -28.41 -0.08
N LEU A 108 7.86 -27.58 -1.13
CA LEU A 108 7.05 -27.76 -2.34
C LEU A 108 7.51 -28.99 -3.13
N LYS A 109 8.82 -29.14 -3.37
CA LYS A 109 9.36 -30.34 -4.02
C LYS A 109 8.98 -31.63 -3.30
N LYS A 110 8.99 -31.62 -1.96
CA LYS A 110 8.63 -32.78 -1.14
C LYS A 110 7.13 -33.11 -1.17
N LYS A 111 6.26 -32.13 -1.47
CA LYS A 111 4.81 -32.35 -1.64
C LYS A 111 4.42 -32.76 -3.05
N MET A 112 5.28 -32.53 -4.04
CA MET A 112 5.05 -32.88 -5.45
C MET A 112 5.54 -34.30 -5.81
N ASN A 113 6.32 -34.93 -4.94
CA ASN A 113 6.72 -36.35 -5.00
C ASN A 113 5.93 -37.15 -3.97
#